data_AF-A0A1G8DEQ3-F1
#
_entry.id   AF-A0A1G8DEQ3-F1
#
_cell.length_a   1.000
_cell.length_b   1.000
_cell.length_c   1.000
_cell.angle_alpha   90.00
_cell.angle_beta   90.00
_cell.angle_gamma   90.00
#
_symmetry.space_group_name_H-M   'P 1'
#
loop_
_entity.id
_entity.type
_entity.pdbx_description
1 polymer ?
#
loop_
_entity_poly.entity_id
_entity_poly.type
_entity_poly.pdbx_seq_one_letter_code
_entity_poly.pdbx_strand_id
1 'polypeptide(L)'
;MLTAPNVASLTELTEKARARGIVVTVFREPDLGDEITAVAFAPSDQTRRLLSNLPCAGRGVTTETEAAAKAREARLREMAFAMMDCDQTPGQNVLQHGRSVREHYFALVDHLQGHVNLAEHGNWRIPAWLDAHRNAILPTLPSRHTMGTYLTLHDAGKPAVLEVGEDGRRHFPGHAESSERVYREAFADEADETIAWLIAHDMDIHLLRADGIPAFCEQPLAIAQLLAGLAEVTSNAAMFGGIDSDGFKMKFKRLDQRGRAICKRLFGEV
;
A
#
# COMPACT_ATOMS: atom_id res chain seq x y z
N MET A 1 17.43 -7.41 22.69
CA MET A 1 16.82 -7.05 21.39
C MET A 1 17.17 -8.14 20.38
N LEU A 2 16.18 -8.65 19.65
CA LEU A 2 16.37 -9.67 18.61
C LEU A 2 16.36 -8.99 17.24
N THR A 3 16.99 -9.59 16.23
CA THR A 3 17.00 -9.05 14.86
C THR A 3 16.29 -9.97 13.88
N ALA A 4 15.68 -9.36 12.87
CA ALA A 4 15.14 -10.00 11.69
C ALA A 4 15.95 -9.53 10.47
N PRO A 5 16.06 -10.35 9.41
CA PRO A 5 16.96 -10.03 8.30
C PRO A 5 16.49 -8.86 7.43
N ASN A 6 15.18 -8.59 7.35
CA ASN A 6 14.59 -7.53 6.54
C ASN A 6 13.16 -7.17 6.97
N VAL A 7 12.60 -6.11 6.37
CA VAL A 7 11.25 -5.59 6.65
C VAL A 7 10.16 -6.62 6.31
N ALA A 8 10.33 -7.39 5.24
CA ALA A 8 9.41 -8.47 4.87
C ALA A 8 9.30 -9.52 5.99
N SER A 9 10.43 -9.93 6.57
CA SER A 9 10.48 -10.89 7.68
C SER A 9 9.86 -10.34 8.97
N LEU A 10 10.03 -9.04 9.26
CA LEU A 10 9.34 -8.39 10.38
C LEU A 10 7.82 -8.37 10.18
N THR A 11 7.38 -8.11 8.95
CA THR A 11 5.95 -8.13 8.59
C THR A 11 5.37 -9.54 8.79
N GLU A 12 6.03 -10.56 8.24
CA GLU A 12 5.60 -11.95 8.37
C GLU A 12 5.57 -12.43 9.84
N LEU A 13 6.57 -12.03 10.64
CA LEU A 13 6.62 -12.33 12.07
C LEU A 13 5.46 -11.67 12.83
N THR A 14 5.10 -10.44 12.46
CA THR A 14 3.96 -9.72 13.03
C THR A 14 2.64 -10.44 12.71
N GLU A 15 2.46 -10.90 11.48
CA GLU A 15 1.26 -11.65 11.07
C GLU A 15 1.16 -12.99 11.79
N LYS A 16 2.26 -13.74 11.87
CA LYS A 16 2.35 -15.00 12.63
C LYS A 16 2.02 -14.79 14.11
N ALA A 17 2.45 -13.67 14.70
CA ALA A 17 2.12 -13.33 16.08
C ALA A 17 0.63 -13.02 16.26
N ARG A 18 0.05 -12.17 15.39
CA ARG A 18 -1.38 -11.83 15.42
C ARG A 18 -2.28 -13.06 15.26
N ALA A 19 -1.93 -13.96 14.33
CA ALA A 19 -2.65 -15.21 14.12
C ALA A 19 -2.64 -16.14 15.35
N ARG A 20 -1.66 -15.99 16.24
CA ARG A 20 -1.57 -16.72 17.52
C ARG A 20 -2.23 -15.98 18.68
N GLY A 21 -2.87 -14.82 18.43
CA GLY A 21 -3.44 -13.97 19.47
C GLY A 21 -2.39 -13.24 20.32
N ILE A 22 -1.14 -13.15 19.84
CA ILE A 22 -0.09 -12.38 20.53
C ILE A 22 -0.30 -10.91 20.21
N VAL A 23 -0.43 -10.09 21.26
CA VAL A 23 -0.47 -8.63 21.15
C VAL A 23 0.89 -8.12 20.68
N VAL A 24 0.86 -7.32 19.61
CA VAL A 24 2.05 -6.75 18.98
C VAL A 24 1.88 -5.25 18.75
N THR A 25 2.97 -4.50 18.87
CA THR A 25 3.06 -3.09 18.50
C THR A 25 4.14 -2.94 17.43
N VAL A 26 3.78 -2.35 16.29
CA VAL A 26 4.67 -2.14 15.16
C VAL A 26 5.18 -0.70 15.19
N PHE A 27 6.49 -0.52 15.06
CA PHE A 27 7.14 0.79 14.94
C PHE A 27 7.55 0.99 13.50
N ARG A 28 7.16 2.14 12.95
CA ARG A 28 7.48 2.55 11.59
C ARG A 28 8.24 3.86 11.62
N GLU A 29 9.19 4.00 10.72
CA GLU A 29 10.00 5.22 10.58
C GLU A 29 9.54 6.00 9.34
N PRO A 30 8.85 7.14 9.50
CA PRO A 30 8.38 7.93 8.39
C PRO A 30 9.46 8.34 7.40
N ASP A 31 10.60 8.71 7.95
CA ASP A 31 11.83 9.11 7.27
C ASP A 31 12.52 7.96 6.55
N LEU A 32 12.03 6.72 6.64
CA LEU A 32 12.51 5.57 5.87
C LEU A 32 11.41 4.98 4.98
N GLY A 33 10.59 5.83 4.37
CA GLY A 33 9.49 5.38 3.51
C GLY A 33 8.38 4.67 4.27
N ASP A 34 8.23 4.95 5.58
CA ASP A 34 7.31 4.27 6.50
C ASP A 34 7.57 2.77 6.70
N GLU A 35 8.82 2.34 6.52
CA GLU A 35 9.27 0.98 6.78
C GLU A 35 9.08 0.58 8.24
N ILE A 36 8.79 -0.71 8.47
CA ILE A 36 8.79 -1.30 9.81
C ILE A 36 10.24 -1.52 10.23
N THR A 37 10.67 -0.84 11.29
CA THR A 37 12.03 -0.97 11.84
C THR A 37 12.07 -1.81 13.12
N ALA A 38 10.96 -1.85 13.86
CA ALA A 38 10.86 -2.65 15.08
C ALA A 38 9.45 -3.15 15.33
N VAL A 39 9.35 -4.24 16.08
CA VAL A 39 8.09 -4.81 16.56
C VAL A 39 8.27 -5.21 18.02
N ALA A 40 7.41 -4.69 18.89
CA ALA A 40 7.31 -5.14 20.28
C ALA A 40 6.22 -6.21 20.40
N PHE A 41 6.49 -7.23 21.20
CA PHE A 41 5.59 -8.34 21.46
C PHE A 41 5.26 -8.39 22.96
N ALA A 42 3.99 -8.56 23.30
CA ALA A 42 3.61 -8.75 24.70
C ALA A 42 4.28 -10.00 25.27
N PRO A 43 4.80 -9.96 26.51
CA PRO A 43 5.48 -11.10 27.11
C PRO A 43 4.53 -12.26 27.34
N SER A 44 4.85 -13.43 26.80
CA SER A 44 4.13 -14.69 27.05
C SER A 44 5.00 -15.89 26.68
N ASP A 45 4.61 -17.09 27.10
CA ASP A 45 5.27 -18.33 26.66
C ASP A 45 5.16 -18.54 25.14
N GLN A 46 4.05 -18.14 24.54
CA GLN A 46 3.88 -18.22 23.09
C GLN A 46 4.83 -17.26 22.37
N THR A 47 4.99 -16.04 22.89
CA THR A 47 5.96 -15.05 22.40
C THR A 47 7.37 -15.60 22.49
N ARG A 48 7.76 -16.15 23.65
CA ARG A 48 9.08 -16.76 23.84
C ARG A 48 9.36 -17.87 22.81
N ARG A 49 8.39 -18.75 22.57
CA ARG A 49 8.50 -19.84 21.57
C ARG A 49 8.54 -19.31 20.13
N LEU A 50 7.77 -18.26 19.82
CA LEU A 50 7.78 -17.66 18.49
C LEU A 50 9.14 -17.03 18.15
N LEU A 51 9.76 -16.38 19.14
CA LEU A 51 10.98 -15.60 18.94
C LEU A 51 12.27 -16.39 19.25
N SER A 52 12.19 -17.65 19.68
CA SER A 52 13.33 -18.41 20.22
C SER A 52 14.48 -18.64 19.22
N ASN A 53 14.18 -18.54 17.92
CA ASN A 53 15.14 -18.80 16.85
C ASN A 53 15.76 -17.52 16.28
N LEU A 54 15.35 -16.34 16.75
CA LEU A 54 15.91 -15.08 16.25
C LEU A 54 17.25 -14.79 16.94
N PRO A 55 18.27 -14.34 16.19
CA PRO A 55 19.54 -13.94 16.77
C PRO A 55 19.42 -12.63 17.54
N CYS A 56 20.35 -12.40 18.47
CA CYS A 56 20.51 -11.09 19.11
C CYS A 56 20.89 -10.02 18.08
N ALA A 57 20.37 -8.81 18.27
CA ALA A 57 20.72 -7.66 17.45
C ALA A 57 22.23 -7.36 17.49
N GLY A 58 22.76 -6.88 16.36
CA GLY A 58 24.19 -6.55 16.19
C GLY A 58 25.09 -7.75 15.88
N ARG A 59 24.57 -8.98 15.88
CA ARG A 59 25.37 -10.16 15.49
C ARG A 59 25.60 -10.18 13.98
N GLY A 60 26.87 -10.15 13.56
CA GLY A 60 27.25 -10.24 12.14
C GLY A 60 27.34 -8.91 11.39
N VAL A 61 27.29 -7.77 12.09
CA VAL A 61 27.53 -6.46 11.48
C VAL A 61 29.03 -6.29 11.18
N THR A 62 29.36 -6.03 9.92
CA THR A 62 30.69 -5.66 9.43
C THR A 62 30.70 -4.20 8.98
N THR A 63 31.89 -3.60 8.84
CA THR A 63 32.04 -2.22 8.32
C THR A 63 31.42 -2.04 6.93
N GLU A 64 31.53 -3.06 6.07
CA GLU A 64 30.92 -3.05 4.74
C GLU A 64 29.39 -3.04 4.83
N THR A 65 28.81 -3.87 5.69
CA THR A 65 27.35 -3.88 5.90
C THR A 65 26.84 -2.59 6.54
N GLU A 66 27.65 -1.94 7.39
CA GLU A 66 27.29 -0.65 7.99
C GLU A 66 27.30 0.48 6.95
N ALA A 67 28.31 0.50 6.08
CA ALA A 67 28.39 1.49 4.99
C ALA A 67 27.23 1.33 4.00
N ALA A 68 26.90 0.08 3.62
CA ALA A 68 25.75 -0.22 2.77
C ALA A 68 24.43 0.21 3.42
N ALA A 69 24.25 -0.08 4.72
CA ALA A 69 23.07 0.33 5.47
C ALA A 69 22.92 1.85 5.53
N LYS A 70 24.01 2.60 5.78
CA LYS A 70 23.99 4.07 5.76
C LYS A 70 23.65 4.64 4.38
N ALA A 71 24.18 4.05 3.32
CA ALA A 71 23.85 4.48 1.95
C ALA A 71 22.39 4.22 1.60
N ARG A 72 21.85 3.06 1.99
CA ARG A 72 20.42 2.73 1.86
C ARG A 72 19.55 3.72 2.64
N GLU A 73 19.91 3.96 3.91
CA GLU A 73 19.20 4.90 4.77
C GLU A 73 19.15 6.31 4.14
N ALA A 74 20.28 6.79 3.62
CA ALA A 74 20.34 8.10 2.97
C ALA A 74 19.36 8.22 1.79
N ARG A 75 19.31 7.21 0.90
CA ARG A 75 18.40 7.21 -0.25
C ARG A 75 16.92 7.16 0.16
N LEU A 76 16.59 6.32 1.14
CA LEU A 76 15.21 6.23 1.64
C LEU A 76 14.77 7.52 2.32
N ARG A 77 15.66 8.18 3.08
CA ARG A 77 15.42 9.49 3.67
C ARG A 77 15.16 10.55 2.62
N GLU A 78 15.98 10.59 1.58
CA GLU A 78 15.82 11.54 0.48
C GLU A 78 14.43 11.40 -0.18
N MET A 79 14.05 10.18 -0.57
CA MET A 79 12.71 9.90 -1.11
C MET A 79 11.60 10.28 -0.13
N ALA A 80 11.71 9.84 1.13
CA ALA A 80 10.67 10.04 2.14
C ALA A 80 10.46 11.53 2.45
N PHE A 81 11.55 12.30 2.60
CA PHE A 81 11.46 13.74 2.83
C PHE A 81 10.90 14.47 1.62
N ALA A 82 11.28 14.11 0.39
CA ALA A 82 10.67 14.67 -0.81
C ALA A 82 9.14 14.46 -0.84
N MET A 83 8.66 13.28 -0.42
CA MET A 83 7.23 13.01 -0.30
C MET A 83 6.57 13.76 0.88
N MET A 84 7.28 14.00 1.97
CA MET A 84 6.75 14.76 3.12
C MET A 84 6.64 16.27 2.82
N ASP A 85 7.55 16.79 2.00
CA ASP A 85 7.64 18.22 1.65
C ASP A 85 6.73 18.60 0.47
N CYS A 86 6.17 17.61 -0.23
CA CYS A 86 5.25 17.82 -1.34
C CYS A 86 3.80 17.61 -0.90
N ASP A 87 2.97 18.65 -0.99
CA ASP A 87 1.53 18.49 -0.74
C ASP A 87 0.87 17.69 -1.87
N GLN A 88 0.10 16.68 -1.47
CA GLN A 88 -0.85 16.02 -2.35
C GLN A 88 -2.13 16.87 -2.49
N THR A 89 -2.61 17.39 -1.36
CA THR A 89 -3.75 18.32 -1.24
C THR A 89 -3.52 19.24 -0.03
N PRO A 90 -4.33 20.32 0.14
CA PRO A 90 -4.17 21.19 1.30
C PRO A 90 -4.27 20.42 2.63
N GLY A 91 -3.18 20.42 3.40
CA GLY A 91 -3.11 19.77 4.71
C GLY A 91 -2.75 18.28 4.69
N GLN A 92 -2.43 17.70 3.52
CA GLN A 92 -1.97 16.33 3.39
C GLN A 92 -0.80 16.25 2.41
N ASN A 93 0.37 15.80 2.89
CA ASN A 93 1.51 15.52 2.02
C ASN A 93 1.41 14.17 1.32
N VAL A 94 2.25 13.97 0.30
CA VAL A 94 2.24 12.76 -0.54
C VAL A 94 2.46 11.48 0.29
N LEU A 95 3.36 11.50 1.28
CA LEU A 95 3.58 10.33 2.14
C LEU A 95 2.37 10.01 3.04
N GLN A 96 1.74 11.03 3.62
CA GLN A 96 0.52 10.89 4.41
C GLN A 96 -0.63 10.35 3.57
N HIS A 97 -0.75 10.79 2.31
CA HIS A 97 -1.71 10.25 1.37
C HIS A 97 -1.49 8.75 1.15
N GLY A 98 -0.27 8.32 0.79
CA GLY A 98 0.04 6.90 0.58
C GLY A 98 -0.27 6.03 1.81
N ARG A 99 0.03 6.52 3.02
CA ARG A 99 -0.35 5.83 4.27
C ARG A 99 -1.85 5.66 4.43
N SER A 100 -2.60 6.72 4.14
CA SER A 100 -4.06 6.69 4.20
C SER A 100 -4.61 5.65 3.21
N VAL A 101 -4.10 5.62 1.97
CA VAL A 101 -4.51 4.62 0.97
C VAL A 101 -4.20 3.20 1.45
N ARG A 102 -2.99 2.96 1.98
CA ARG A 102 -2.60 1.67 2.57
C ARG A 102 -3.54 1.22 3.69
N GLU A 103 -3.87 2.13 4.61
CA GLU A 103 -4.75 1.82 5.74
C GLU A 103 -6.16 1.44 5.28
N HIS A 104 -6.69 2.16 4.29
CA HIS A 104 -7.97 1.83 3.67
C HIS A 104 -7.91 0.48 2.95
N TYR A 105 -6.81 0.17 2.26
CA TYR A 105 -6.63 -1.12 1.62
C TYR A 105 -6.63 -2.27 2.63
N PHE A 106 -5.88 -2.15 3.72
CA PHE A 106 -5.87 -3.22 4.73
C PHE A 106 -7.18 -3.33 5.50
N ALA A 107 -7.92 -2.24 5.69
CA ALA A 107 -9.28 -2.31 6.19
C ALA A 107 -10.18 -3.13 5.25
N LEU A 108 -10.08 -2.95 3.93
CA LEU A 108 -10.81 -3.76 2.94
C LEU A 108 -10.41 -5.24 2.99
N VAL A 109 -9.12 -5.54 3.11
CA VAL A 109 -8.65 -6.93 3.22
C VAL A 109 -9.14 -7.56 4.52
N ASP A 110 -9.04 -6.87 5.65
CA ASP A 110 -9.54 -7.34 6.95
C ASP A 110 -11.06 -7.55 6.92
N HIS A 111 -11.80 -6.71 6.16
CA HIS A 111 -13.21 -6.92 5.91
C HIS A 111 -13.50 -8.22 5.16
N LEU A 112 -12.78 -8.47 4.06
CA LEU A 112 -12.94 -9.68 3.27
C LEU A 112 -12.56 -10.95 4.04
N GLN A 113 -11.61 -10.84 4.96
CA GLN A 113 -11.22 -11.91 5.88
C GLN A 113 -12.23 -12.13 7.02
N GLY A 114 -13.24 -11.26 7.16
CA GLY A 114 -14.23 -11.33 8.22
C GLY A 114 -13.71 -10.86 9.59
N HIS A 115 -12.57 -10.16 9.63
CA HIS A 115 -12.01 -9.60 10.87
C HIS A 115 -12.75 -8.33 11.30
N VAL A 116 -13.30 -7.57 10.34
CA VAL A 116 -14.05 -6.32 10.57
C VAL A 116 -15.26 -6.27 9.64
N ASN A 117 -16.38 -5.69 10.07
CA ASN A 117 -17.52 -5.41 9.19
C ASN A 117 -17.54 -3.93 8.78
N LEU A 118 -16.89 -3.57 7.68
CA LEU A 118 -16.85 -2.17 7.21
C LEU A 118 -18.22 -1.61 6.84
N ALA A 119 -19.22 -2.44 6.54
CA ALA A 119 -20.58 -1.97 6.25
C ALA A 119 -21.24 -1.28 7.46
N GLU A 120 -20.77 -1.56 8.68
CA GLU A 120 -21.22 -0.90 9.91
C GLU A 120 -20.52 0.44 10.17
N HIS A 121 -19.49 0.77 9.38
CA HIS A 121 -18.76 2.03 9.47
C HIS A 121 -19.35 3.04 8.48
N GLY A 122 -19.91 4.15 8.98
CA GLY A 122 -20.59 5.18 8.16
C GLY A 122 -19.75 5.91 7.11
N ASN A 123 -18.45 5.60 7.01
CA ASN A 123 -17.52 6.21 6.04
C ASN A 123 -17.14 5.26 4.89
N TRP A 124 -17.74 4.07 4.82
CA TRP A 124 -17.44 3.09 3.78
C TRP A 124 -18.62 2.87 2.85
N ARG A 125 -18.31 2.66 1.57
CA ARG A 125 -19.25 2.12 0.60
C ARG A 125 -18.66 0.86 0.01
N ILE A 126 -19.20 -0.29 0.40
CA ILE A 126 -18.68 -1.60 -0.02
C ILE A 126 -19.43 -2.07 -1.28
N PRO A 127 -18.73 -2.32 -2.40
CA PRO A 127 -19.37 -2.90 -3.58
C PRO A 127 -19.81 -4.35 -3.35
N ALA A 128 -21.02 -4.71 -3.79
CA ALA A 128 -21.57 -6.06 -3.58
C ALA A 128 -20.72 -7.18 -4.22
N TRP A 129 -20.02 -6.89 -5.32
CA TRP A 129 -19.14 -7.87 -5.97
C TRP A 129 -17.92 -8.24 -5.12
N LEU A 130 -17.52 -7.38 -4.18
CA LEU A 130 -16.37 -7.62 -3.32
C LEU A 130 -16.65 -8.81 -2.38
N ASP A 131 -17.79 -8.77 -1.69
CA ASP A 131 -18.22 -9.87 -0.81
C ASP A 131 -18.54 -11.14 -1.58
N ALA A 132 -19.25 -10.99 -2.70
CA ALA A 132 -19.65 -12.12 -3.52
C ALA A 132 -18.47 -12.94 -4.06
N HIS A 133 -17.35 -12.28 -4.37
CA HIS A 133 -16.15 -12.93 -4.89
C HIS A 133 -15.01 -13.03 -3.87
N ARG A 134 -15.23 -12.76 -2.59
CA ARG A 134 -14.15 -12.69 -1.58
C ARG A 134 -13.23 -13.91 -1.55
N ASN A 135 -13.79 -15.11 -1.71
CA ASN A 135 -13.04 -16.38 -1.69
C ASN A 135 -12.13 -16.54 -2.91
N ALA A 136 -12.47 -15.91 -4.04
CA ALA A 136 -11.66 -15.90 -5.24
C ALA A 136 -10.65 -14.73 -5.22
N ILE A 137 -11.01 -13.60 -4.61
CA ILE A 137 -10.15 -12.40 -4.50
C ILE A 137 -8.98 -12.65 -3.54
N LEU A 138 -9.25 -13.09 -2.30
CA LEU A 138 -8.24 -13.15 -1.24
C LEU A 138 -6.97 -13.94 -1.61
N PRO A 139 -7.05 -15.15 -2.23
CA PRO A 139 -5.87 -15.91 -2.59
C PRO A 139 -4.99 -15.27 -3.67
N THR A 140 -5.50 -14.27 -4.40
CA THR A 140 -4.78 -13.58 -5.49
C THR A 140 -3.99 -12.37 -5.02
N LEU A 141 -4.20 -11.93 -3.78
CA LEU A 141 -3.59 -10.70 -3.27
C LEU A 141 -2.11 -10.94 -2.91
N PRO A 142 -1.21 -10.00 -3.24
CA PRO A 142 0.16 -10.02 -2.75
C PRO A 142 0.24 -9.95 -1.23
N SER A 143 1.45 -10.19 -0.70
CA SER A 143 1.71 -10.10 0.74
C SER A 143 1.39 -8.70 1.31
N ARG A 144 1.11 -8.64 2.61
CA ARG A 144 0.95 -7.35 3.31
C ARG A 144 2.20 -6.47 3.19
N HIS A 145 3.40 -7.04 3.09
CA HIS A 145 4.62 -6.26 2.85
C HIS A 145 4.57 -5.59 1.48
N THR A 146 4.33 -6.38 0.43
CA THR A 146 4.25 -5.92 -0.96
C THR A 146 3.21 -4.80 -1.12
N MET A 147 1.95 -5.07 -0.72
CA MET A 147 0.89 -4.07 -0.85
C MET A 147 1.13 -2.86 0.06
N GLY A 148 1.70 -3.08 1.25
CA GLY A 148 2.01 -2.01 2.19
C GLY A 148 3.03 -1.02 1.63
N THR A 149 4.11 -1.52 1.05
CA THR A 149 5.15 -0.70 0.44
C THR A 149 4.65 -0.01 -0.82
N TYR A 150 4.02 -0.75 -1.75
CA TYR A 150 3.42 -0.19 -2.97
C TYR A 150 2.48 0.97 -2.65
N LEU A 151 1.46 0.76 -1.82
CA LEU A 151 0.44 1.80 -1.58
C LEU A 151 1.01 3.00 -0.83
N THR A 152 2.01 2.80 0.03
CA THR A 152 2.67 3.92 0.70
C THR A 152 3.48 4.77 -0.28
N LEU A 153 4.11 4.15 -1.28
CA LEU A 153 5.10 4.78 -2.15
C LEU A 153 4.64 4.97 -3.61
N HIS A 154 3.39 4.63 -3.95
CA HIS A 154 2.86 4.70 -5.33
C HIS A 154 2.99 6.09 -5.97
N ASP A 155 3.00 7.13 -5.14
CA ASP A 155 3.12 8.53 -5.53
C ASP A 155 4.50 9.14 -5.27
N ALA A 156 5.54 8.34 -4.99
CA ALA A 156 6.88 8.83 -4.64
C ALA A 156 7.50 9.75 -5.71
N GLY A 157 7.06 9.67 -6.97
CA GLY A 157 7.52 10.49 -8.07
C GLY A 157 6.87 11.87 -8.18
N LYS A 158 5.73 12.10 -7.51
CA LYS A 158 5.00 13.38 -7.55
C LYS A 158 5.88 14.62 -7.26
N PRO A 159 6.77 14.62 -6.26
CA PRO A 159 7.66 15.75 -6.00
C PRO A 159 8.53 16.14 -7.21
N ALA A 160 8.99 15.15 -7.99
CA ALA A 160 9.88 15.37 -9.13
C ALA A 160 9.16 15.89 -10.38
N VAL A 161 7.84 15.69 -10.48
CA VAL A 161 7.03 16.08 -11.64
C VAL A 161 5.96 17.11 -11.30
N LEU A 162 6.07 17.77 -10.14
CA LEU A 162 5.11 18.77 -9.71
C LEU A 162 5.11 19.97 -10.68
N GLU A 163 3.96 20.23 -11.26
CA GLU A 163 3.66 21.46 -11.99
C GLU A 163 2.59 22.25 -11.24
N VAL A 164 2.75 23.56 -11.13
CA VAL A 164 1.76 24.44 -10.52
C VAL A 164 1.16 25.32 -11.61
N GLY A 165 -0.13 25.15 -11.86
CA GLY A 165 -0.88 25.93 -12.85
C GLY A 165 -1.07 27.39 -12.43
N GLU A 166 -1.50 28.23 -13.37
CA GLU A 166 -1.76 29.66 -13.14
C GLU A 166 -2.84 29.92 -12.07
N ASP A 167 -3.76 28.97 -11.87
CA ASP A 167 -4.81 29.00 -10.85
C ASP A 167 -4.36 28.45 -9.48
N GLY A 168 -3.07 28.11 -9.35
CA GLY A 168 -2.48 27.53 -8.14
C GLY A 168 -2.76 26.03 -7.97
N ARG A 169 -3.40 25.36 -8.94
CA ARG A 169 -3.62 23.91 -8.87
C ARG A 169 -2.34 23.15 -9.16
N ARG A 170 -2.15 22.07 -8.40
CA ARG A 170 -1.02 21.15 -8.55
C ARG A 170 -1.37 20.06 -9.57
N HIS A 171 -0.45 19.80 -10.48
CA HIS A 171 -0.51 18.77 -11.48
C HIS A 171 0.71 17.87 -11.37
N PHE A 172 0.53 16.59 -11.67
CA PHE A 172 1.59 15.57 -11.57
C PHE A 172 1.63 14.72 -12.85
N PRO A 173 1.97 15.32 -14.00
CA PRO A 173 2.05 14.60 -15.26
C PRO A 173 3.07 13.46 -15.16
N GLY A 174 2.68 12.26 -15.60
CA GLY A 174 3.57 11.09 -15.63
C GLY A 174 4.07 10.61 -14.25
N HIS A 175 3.36 10.92 -13.16
CA HIS A 175 3.85 10.57 -11.83
C HIS A 175 4.03 9.07 -11.60
N ALA A 176 3.22 8.18 -12.19
CA ALA A 176 3.38 6.73 -12.02
C ALA A 176 4.75 6.24 -12.54
N GLU A 177 5.16 6.69 -13.73
CA GLU A 177 6.49 6.40 -14.30
C GLU A 177 7.61 7.00 -13.43
N SER A 178 7.44 8.25 -13.00
CA SER A 178 8.41 8.88 -12.10
C SER A 178 8.48 8.18 -10.73
N SER A 179 7.38 7.66 -10.21
CA SER A 179 7.31 6.96 -8.93
C SER A 179 8.02 5.62 -9.00
N GLU A 180 7.85 4.87 -10.10
CA GLU A 180 8.59 3.62 -10.30
C GLU A 180 10.10 3.90 -10.30
N ARG A 181 10.53 4.92 -11.05
CA ARG A 181 11.94 5.32 -11.12
C ARG A 181 12.48 5.70 -9.74
N VAL A 182 11.79 6.57 -9.01
CA VAL A 182 12.19 6.99 -7.66
C VAL A 182 12.25 5.80 -6.69
N TYR A 183 11.28 4.89 -6.74
CA TYR A 183 11.29 3.67 -5.94
C TYR A 183 12.51 2.80 -6.25
N ARG A 184 12.80 2.55 -7.53
CA ARG A 184 13.97 1.75 -7.95
C ARG A 184 15.28 2.41 -7.55
N GLU A 185 15.40 3.72 -7.67
CA GLU A 185 16.59 4.46 -7.22
C GLU A 185 16.77 4.36 -5.69
N ALA A 186 15.68 4.51 -4.93
CA ALA A 186 15.73 4.47 -3.47
C ALA A 186 16.14 3.09 -2.93
N PHE A 187 15.53 2.02 -3.46
CA PHE A 187 15.78 0.65 -3.02
C PHE A 187 16.97 -0.01 -3.72
N ALA A 188 17.41 0.51 -4.87
CA ALA A 188 18.54 0.00 -5.65
C ALA A 188 18.44 -1.52 -5.88
N ASP A 189 19.48 -2.29 -5.52
CA ASP A 189 19.51 -3.75 -5.68
C ASP A 189 18.48 -4.49 -4.79
N GLU A 190 17.84 -3.80 -3.85
CA GLU A 190 16.75 -4.33 -3.00
C GLU A 190 15.35 -4.04 -3.57
N ALA A 191 15.25 -3.38 -4.72
CA ALA A 191 13.97 -3.06 -5.33
C ALA A 191 13.20 -4.33 -5.72
N ASP A 192 12.05 -4.55 -5.08
CA ASP A 192 11.13 -5.63 -5.45
C ASP A 192 10.40 -5.30 -6.76
N GLU A 193 10.56 -6.17 -7.76
CA GLU A 193 9.96 -6.01 -9.10
C GLU A 193 8.42 -6.01 -9.09
N THR A 194 7.81 -6.71 -8.14
CA THR A 194 6.34 -6.72 -7.97
C THR A 194 5.86 -5.35 -7.48
N ILE A 195 6.56 -4.77 -6.52
CA ILE A 195 6.25 -3.43 -6.02
C ILE A 195 6.47 -2.39 -7.13
N ALA A 196 7.62 -2.45 -7.83
CA ALA A 196 7.89 -1.53 -8.94
C ALA A 196 6.82 -1.62 -10.03
N TRP A 197 6.41 -2.84 -10.41
CA TRP A 197 5.34 -3.05 -11.39
C TRP A 197 4.01 -2.43 -10.94
N LEU A 198 3.62 -2.66 -9.68
CA LEU A 198 2.38 -2.09 -9.12
C LEU A 198 2.41 -0.56 -9.14
N ILE A 199 3.54 0.07 -8.79
CA ILE A 199 3.72 1.52 -8.83
C ILE A 199 3.60 2.05 -10.27
N ALA A 200 4.28 1.42 -11.23
CA ALA A 200 4.27 1.84 -12.63
C ALA A 200 2.88 1.79 -13.27
N HIS A 201 2.06 0.82 -12.84
CA HIS A 201 0.72 0.58 -13.39
C HIS A 201 -0.39 1.11 -12.47
N ASP A 202 -0.07 1.89 -11.43
CA ASP A 202 -1.03 2.38 -10.44
C ASP A 202 -2.24 3.07 -11.08
N MET A 203 -1.98 3.87 -12.12
CA MET A 203 -3.00 4.62 -12.86
C MET A 203 -3.90 3.79 -13.78
N ASP A 204 -3.58 2.53 -14.08
CA ASP A 204 -4.30 1.72 -15.07
C ASP A 204 -5.78 1.58 -14.72
N ILE A 205 -6.09 1.24 -13.46
CA ILE A 205 -7.48 1.08 -13.00
C ILE A 205 -8.24 2.42 -13.01
N HIS A 206 -7.58 3.53 -12.73
CA HIS A 206 -8.18 4.87 -12.71
C HIS A 206 -8.50 5.38 -14.12
N LEU A 207 -7.69 4.99 -15.10
CA LEU A 207 -7.85 5.35 -16.50
C LEU A 207 -8.68 4.32 -17.29
N LEU A 208 -8.94 3.13 -16.73
CA LEU A 208 -9.61 2.01 -17.40
C LEU A 208 -10.96 2.38 -18.02
N ARG A 209 -11.05 2.16 -19.33
CA ARG A 209 -12.27 2.25 -20.13
C ARG A 209 -12.91 0.86 -20.28
N ALA A 210 -14.17 0.80 -20.72
CA ALA A 210 -14.93 -0.45 -20.75
C ALA A 210 -14.36 -1.47 -21.75
N ASP A 211 -13.90 -0.99 -22.90
CA ASP A 211 -13.22 -1.74 -23.95
C ASP A 211 -11.84 -2.28 -23.53
N GLY A 212 -11.18 -1.64 -22.55
CA GLY A 212 -9.89 -2.07 -22.01
C GLY A 212 -9.97 -3.18 -20.96
N ILE A 213 -11.17 -3.54 -20.48
CA ILE A 213 -11.36 -4.56 -19.43
C ILE A 213 -10.73 -5.92 -19.80
N PRO A 214 -10.89 -6.45 -21.03
CA PRO A 214 -10.27 -7.71 -21.40
C PRO A 214 -8.76 -7.75 -21.19
N ALA A 215 -8.06 -6.71 -21.63
CA ALA A 215 -6.61 -6.59 -21.50
C ALA A 215 -6.18 -6.35 -20.04
N PHE A 216 -6.92 -5.52 -19.28
CA PHE A 216 -6.67 -5.32 -17.86
C PHE A 216 -6.76 -6.64 -17.08
N CYS A 217 -7.73 -7.48 -17.39
CA CYS A 217 -7.86 -8.80 -16.76
C CYS A 217 -6.72 -9.79 -17.09
N GLU A 218 -5.93 -9.51 -18.13
CA GLU A 218 -4.76 -10.32 -18.48
C GLU A 218 -3.48 -9.85 -17.78
N GLN A 219 -3.50 -8.64 -17.18
CA GLN A 219 -2.38 -8.13 -16.41
C GLN A 219 -2.16 -8.95 -15.13
N PRO A 220 -0.90 -9.14 -14.72
CA PRO A 220 -0.62 -9.67 -13.39
C PRO A 220 -1.22 -8.70 -12.36
N LEU A 221 -1.73 -9.22 -11.25
CA LEU A 221 -2.16 -8.40 -10.11
C LEU A 221 -3.34 -7.44 -10.38
N ALA A 222 -4.10 -7.63 -11.47
CA ALA A 222 -5.28 -6.81 -11.80
C ALA A 222 -6.27 -6.65 -10.63
N ILE A 223 -6.44 -7.70 -9.82
CA ILE A 223 -7.29 -7.66 -8.61
C ILE A 223 -6.67 -6.80 -7.51
N ALA A 224 -5.36 -6.84 -7.32
CA ALA A 224 -4.67 -6.00 -6.35
C ALA A 224 -4.83 -4.52 -6.70
N GLN A 225 -4.67 -4.15 -7.98
CA GLN A 225 -4.90 -2.79 -8.48
C GLN A 225 -6.37 -2.38 -8.37
N LEU A 226 -7.32 -3.28 -8.66
CA LEU A 226 -8.75 -3.01 -8.46
C LEU A 226 -9.06 -2.63 -7.00
N LEU A 227 -8.52 -3.38 -6.04
CA LEU A 227 -8.69 -3.08 -4.62
C LEU A 227 -7.92 -1.81 -4.21
N ALA A 228 -6.73 -1.57 -4.76
CA ALA A 228 -5.97 -0.34 -4.55
C ALA A 228 -6.76 0.90 -4.99
N GLY A 229 -7.32 0.89 -6.20
CA GLY A 229 -8.13 2.01 -6.68
C GLY A 229 -9.40 2.26 -5.84
N LEU A 230 -10.03 1.19 -5.34
CA LEU A 230 -11.15 1.31 -4.41
C LEU A 230 -10.73 1.93 -3.06
N ALA A 231 -9.60 1.48 -2.52
CA ALA A 231 -9.01 2.03 -1.31
C ALA A 231 -8.65 3.51 -1.46
N GLU A 232 -8.06 3.89 -2.59
CA GLU A 232 -7.65 5.27 -2.87
C GLU A 232 -8.85 6.20 -2.99
N VAL A 233 -9.90 5.80 -3.72
CA VAL A 233 -11.14 6.59 -3.82
C VAL A 233 -11.80 6.78 -2.46
N THR A 234 -11.75 5.76 -1.59
CA THR A 234 -12.30 5.84 -0.23
C THR A 234 -11.44 6.71 0.68
N SER A 235 -10.11 6.55 0.64
CA SER A 235 -9.15 7.40 1.33
C SER A 235 -9.34 8.88 0.98
N ASN A 236 -9.65 9.17 -0.28
CA ASN A 236 -9.87 10.52 -0.78
C ASN A 236 -11.28 11.07 -0.48
N ALA A 237 -12.19 10.29 0.11
CA ALA A 237 -13.57 10.70 0.34
C ALA A 237 -13.67 11.97 1.19
N ALA A 238 -12.87 12.10 2.25
CA ALA A 238 -12.84 13.29 3.09
C ALA A 238 -12.51 14.56 2.28
N MET A 239 -11.54 14.46 1.36
CA MET A 239 -11.15 15.57 0.48
C MET A 239 -12.24 15.97 -0.53
N PHE A 240 -13.13 15.04 -0.88
CA PHE A 240 -14.26 15.35 -1.74
C PHE A 240 -15.44 15.99 -0.99
N GLY A 241 -15.40 16.07 0.34
CA GLY A 241 -16.55 16.47 1.17
C GLY A 241 -17.35 15.29 1.71
N GLY A 242 -16.74 14.11 1.79
CA GLY A 242 -17.32 12.86 2.26
C GLY A 242 -17.81 11.94 1.14
N ILE A 243 -18.26 10.75 1.52
CA ILE A 243 -18.77 9.72 0.59
C ILE A 243 -20.05 10.14 -0.15
N ASP A 244 -20.69 11.23 0.31
CA ASP A 244 -21.88 11.79 -0.31
C ASP A 244 -21.62 12.86 -1.35
N SER A 245 -20.37 13.29 -1.50
CA SER A 245 -19.97 14.25 -2.51
C SER A 245 -20.12 13.71 -3.94
N ASP A 246 -20.37 14.61 -4.89
CA ASP A 246 -20.45 14.26 -6.31
C ASP A 246 -19.13 13.67 -6.82
N GLY A 247 -17.99 14.25 -6.38
CA GLY A 247 -16.66 13.78 -6.72
C GLY A 247 -16.43 12.32 -6.34
N PHE A 248 -16.77 11.95 -5.09
CA PHE A 248 -16.71 10.56 -4.65
C PHE A 248 -17.68 9.68 -5.44
N LYS A 249 -18.96 10.06 -5.51
CA LYS A 249 -20.02 9.26 -6.15
C LYS A 249 -19.70 8.93 -7.61
N MET A 250 -19.14 9.87 -8.36
CA MET A 250 -18.72 9.64 -9.75
C MET A 250 -17.57 8.63 -9.85
N LYS A 251 -16.49 8.84 -9.09
CA LYS A 251 -15.31 7.95 -9.11
C LYS A 251 -15.67 6.54 -8.62
N PHE A 252 -16.41 6.46 -7.52
CA PHE A 252 -16.90 5.21 -6.96
C PHE A 252 -17.77 4.46 -7.97
N LYS A 253 -18.77 5.12 -8.58
CA LYS A 253 -19.65 4.48 -9.56
C LYS A 253 -18.88 3.90 -10.74
N ARG A 254 -17.84 4.60 -11.22
CA ARG A 254 -16.97 4.11 -12.29
C ARG A 254 -16.22 2.85 -11.84
N LEU A 255 -15.54 2.89 -10.69
CA LEU A 255 -14.83 1.73 -10.16
C LEU A 255 -15.76 0.55 -9.90
N ASP A 256 -16.94 0.79 -9.33
CA ASP A 256 -17.94 -0.25 -9.07
C ASP A 256 -18.44 -0.93 -10.36
N GLN A 257 -18.65 -0.16 -11.43
CA GLN A 257 -18.96 -0.71 -12.76
C GLN A 257 -17.80 -1.54 -13.33
N ARG A 258 -16.55 -1.09 -13.19
CA ARG A 258 -15.38 -1.84 -13.66
C ARG A 258 -15.16 -3.10 -12.84
N GLY A 259 -15.25 -3.02 -11.52
CA GLY A 259 -15.11 -4.14 -10.60
C GLY A 259 -16.10 -5.26 -10.90
N ARG A 260 -17.39 -4.95 -11.11
CA ARG A 260 -18.37 -5.95 -11.56
C ARG A 260 -17.95 -6.67 -12.84
N ALA A 261 -17.52 -5.93 -13.85
CA ALA A 261 -17.15 -6.50 -15.14
C ALA A 261 -15.84 -7.31 -15.08
N ILE A 262 -14.86 -6.83 -14.33
CA ILE A 262 -13.58 -7.51 -14.08
C ILE A 262 -13.83 -8.82 -13.32
N CYS A 263 -14.54 -8.77 -12.21
CA CYS A 263 -14.85 -9.95 -11.41
C CYS A 263 -15.71 -10.95 -12.18
N LYS A 264 -16.71 -10.49 -12.94
CA LYS A 264 -17.49 -11.38 -13.82
C LYS A 264 -16.60 -12.10 -14.84
N ARG A 265 -15.63 -11.40 -15.42
CA ARG A 265 -14.70 -11.98 -16.39
C ARG A 265 -13.73 -12.98 -15.76
N LEU A 266 -13.20 -12.67 -14.58
CA LEU A 266 -12.18 -13.49 -13.92
C LEU A 266 -12.76 -14.66 -13.13
N PHE A 267 -13.96 -14.49 -12.56
CA PHE A 267 -14.52 -15.42 -11.57
C PHE A 267 -15.93 -15.92 -11.90
N GLY A 268 -16.57 -15.42 -12.98
CA GLY A 268 -17.93 -15.79 -13.37
C GLY A 268 -19.01 -14.89 -12.76
N GLU A 269 -20.28 -15.16 -13.09
CA GLU A 269 -21.42 -14.45 -12.49
C GLU A 269 -21.67 -14.89 -11.04
N VAL A 270 -22.31 -14.00 -10.28
CA VAL A 270 -22.79 -14.23 -8.90
C VAL A 270 -24.30 -14.36 -8.94
#